data_AF-A0A358M3D5-F1
#
_entry.id   AF-A0A358M3D5-F1
#
_cell.length_a   1.000
_cell.length_b   1.000
_cell.length_c   1.000
_cell.angle_alpha   90.00
_cell.angle_beta   90.00
_cell.angle_gamma   90.00
#
_symmetry.space_group_name_H-M   'P 1'
#
loop_
_entity.id
_entity.type
_entity.pdbx_description
1 polymer ?
#
loop_
_entity_poly.entity_id
_entity_poly.type
_entity_poly.pdbx_seq_one_letter_code
_entity_poly.pdbx_strand_id
1 'polypeptide(L)'
;YDKAGIEKINAEMLALSMQRGDVKSKWRGEVADGSFAVGVETEVPNEKKVPAFTFMNFALNVILIATQISLLRLLTSLLALNNIPMTVGTLVIMLVLSAFLYKGVKKMVLHSNPANSISTLGAAVYKTLCECKLISPSAKVETTAHRQLHFVALHLRNASIHDQNIFNTAMTEMLTPIENPRYILIAKKSLGRYNYALSFACPSIIGKKKEYAAVLAQKLKNTTGNFEPVYTHREDGRRLILKCRKCSYITFNEETMKRKYKVSHWN
;
A
#
# COMPACT_ATOMS: atom_id res chain seq x y z
N TYR A 1 37.23 -13.67 -6.21
CA TYR A 1 37.23 -14.64 -7.32
C TYR A 1 38.59 -15.27 -7.41
N ASP A 2 38.64 -16.59 -7.46
CA ASP A 2 39.84 -17.39 -7.66
C ASP A 2 40.22 -17.44 -9.14
N LYS A 3 41.50 -17.70 -9.44
CA LYS A 3 42.02 -17.72 -10.82
C LYS A 3 41.33 -18.79 -11.68
N ALA A 4 41.03 -19.94 -11.08
CA ALA A 4 40.32 -21.04 -11.74
C ALA A 4 38.87 -20.65 -12.12
N GLY A 5 38.17 -19.90 -11.27
CA GLY A 5 36.82 -19.41 -11.58
C GLY A 5 36.81 -18.42 -12.74
N ILE A 6 37.82 -17.56 -12.85
CA ILE A 6 37.96 -16.59 -13.95
C ILE A 6 38.22 -17.33 -15.28
N GLU A 7 39.09 -18.33 -15.28
CA GLU A 7 39.39 -19.13 -16.49
C GLU A 7 38.16 -19.91 -16.97
N LYS A 8 37.36 -20.46 -16.05
CA LYS A 8 36.10 -21.12 -16.37
C LYS A 8 35.09 -20.16 -17.02
N ILE A 9 34.90 -18.98 -16.45
CA ILE A 9 34.01 -17.94 -17.01
C ILE A 9 34.48 -17.52 -18.40
N ASN A 10 35.78 -17.33 -18.60
CA ASN A 10 36.33 -16.96 -19.90
C ASN A 10 36.08 -18.04 -20.96
N ALA A 11 36.26 -19.32 -20.62
CA ALA A 11 35.99 -20.44 -21.52
C ALA A 11 34.49 -20.52 -21.89
N GLU A 12 33.60 -20.35 -20.91
CA GLU A 12 32.15 -20.31 -21.13
C GLU A 12 31.75 -19.13 -22.03
N MET A 13 32.29 -17.93 -21.77
CA MET A 13 32.03 -16.74 -22.58
C MET A 13 32.55 -16.89 -24.02
N LEU A 14 33.71 -17.54 -24.21
CA LEU A 14 34.26 -17.81 -25.54
C LEU A 14 33.34 -18.76 -26.33
N ALA A 15 32.86 -19.83 -25.69
CA ALA A 15 31.93 -20.79 -26.30
C ALA A 15 30.58 -20.12 -26.67
N LEU A 16 30.03 -19.28 -25.77
CA LEU A 16 28.84 -18.47 -26.05
C LEU A 16 29.06 -17.48 -27.21
N SER A 17 30.26 -16.91 -27.32
CA SER A 17 30.60 -15.98 -28.41
C SER A 17 30.67 -16.62 -29.78
N MET A 18 30.81 -17.94 -29.87
CA MET A 18 30.74 -18.70 -31.12
C MET A 18 29.29 -18.90 -31.58
N GLN A 19 28.33 -18.96 -30.64
CA GLN A 19 26.90 -19.13 -30.91
C GLN A 19 26.16 -17.78 -31.06
N ARG A 20 26.74 -16.82 -31.80
CA ARG A 20 26.19 -15.45 -31.89
C ARG A 20 24.75 -15.39 -32.38
N GLY A 21 24.36 -16.31 -33.26
CA GLY A 21 23.00 -16.41 -33.80
C GLY A 21 21.97 -16.77 -32.73
N ASP A 22 22.27 -17.77 -31.91
CA ASP A 22 21.41 -18.23 -30.82
C ASP A 22 21.37 -17.23 -29.68
N VAL A 23 22.51 -16.61 -29.36
CA VAL A 23 22.54 -15.48 -28.41
C VAL A 23 21.63 -14.37 -28.94
N LYS A 24 21.74 -13.96 -30.20
CA LYS A 24 20.89 -12.91 -30.79
C LYS A 24 19.40 -13.28 -30.80
N SER A 25 19.03 -14.52 -31.11
CA SER A 25 17.63 -14.96 -31.10
C SER A 25 17.06 -15.00 -29.68
N LYS A 26 17.85 -15.49 -28.71
CA LYS A 26 17.52 -15.49 -27.30
C LYS A 26 17.35 -14.07 -26.77
N TRP A 27 18.30 -13.17 -27.03
CA TRP A 27 18.18 -11.75 -26.69
C TRP A 27 16.97 -11.10 -27.38
N ARG A 28 16.67 -11.41 -28.64
CA ARG A 28 15.50 -10.87 -29.34
C ARG A 28 14.19 -11.36 -28.73
N GLY A 29 14.04 -12.66 -28.45
CA GLY A 29 12.84 -13.19 -27.79
C GLY A 29 12.67 -12.60 -26.39
N GLU A 30 13.75 -12.55 -25.62
CA GLU A 30 13.73 -12.12 -24.23
C GLU A 30 13.63 -10.60 -24.03
N VAL A 31 14.16 -9.79 -24.94
CA VAL A 31 14.07 -8.31 -24.87
C VAL A 31 12.85 -7.76 -25.61
N ALA A 32 12.43 -8.36 -26.73
CA ALA A 32 11.27 -7.87 -27.48
C ALA A 32 9.95 -8.14 -26.77
N ASP A 33 9.84 -9.25 -26.03
CA ASP A 33 8.63 -9.56 -25.24
C ASP A 33 8.60 -8.86 -23.87
N GLY A 34 9.67 -8.14 -23.50
CA GLY A 34 9.74 -7.40 -22.24
C GLY A 34 9.66 -8.29 -20.99
N SER A 35 10.04 -9.56 -21.10
CA SER A 35 10.00 -10.57 -20.01
C SER A 35 11.05 -10.32 -18.94
N PHE A 36 12.11 -9.56 -19.25
CA PHE A 36 13.13 -9.18 -18.27
C PHE A 36 12.90 -7.76 -17.75
N ALA A 37 12.28 -7.68 -16.57
CA ALA A 37 12.61 -6.63 -15.62
C ALA A 37 13.80 -7.12 -14.78
N VAL A 38 15.03 -6.69 -15.11
CA VAL A 38 16.08 -6.61 -14.08
C VAL A 38 15.73 -5.40 -13.20
N GLY A 39 14.62 -5.53 -12.50
CA GLY A 39 14.17 -4.60 -11.49
C GLY A 39 14.57 -5.19 -10.16
N VAL A 40 15.20 -4.38 -9.30
CA VAL A 40 15.19 -4.68 -7.87
C VAL A 40 13.70 -4.71 -7.50
N GLU A 41 13.11 -5.88 -7.29
CA GLU A 41 11.73 -5.93 -6.85
C GLU A 41 11.69 -5.29 -5.45
N THR A 42 10.83 -4.29 -5.25
CA THR A 42 10.52 -3.90 -3.87
C THR A 42 9.68 -4.99 -3.25
N GLU A 43 10.36 -5.94 -2.61
CA GLU A 43 9.72 -6.95 -1.79
C GLU A 43 9.06 -6.26 -0.60
N VAL A 44 7.73 -6.24 -0.61
CA VAL A 44 6.93 -5.83 0.54
C VAL A 44 6.36 -7.11 1.14
N PRO A 45 6.86 -7.59 2.30
CA PRO A 45 6.28 -8.77 2.95
C PRO A 45 4.75 -8.61 3.06
N ASN A 46 3.98 -9.67 2.76
CA ASN A 46 2.51 -9.72 2.71
C ASN A 46 1.98 -9.57 4.14
N GLU A 47 2.83 -9.93 5.10
CA GLU A 47 2.63 -9.65 6.50
C GLU A 47 2.68 -8.15 6.81
N LYS A 48 3.34 -7.28 6.01
CA LYS A 48 3.14 -5.82 6.00
C LYS A 48 1.76 -5.49 5.46
N LYS A 49 0.74 -5.74 6.28
CA LYS A 49 -0.66 -5.45 5.92
C LYS A 49 -0.85 -3.94 5.88
N VAL A 50 -0.61 -3.30 4.74
CA VAL A 50 -1.12 -1.94 4.53
C VAL A 50 -2.61 -1.98 4.86
N PRO A 51 -3.09 -1.20 5.83
CA PRO A 51 -4.39 -1.42 6.42
C PRO A 51 -5.46 -1.44 5.33
N ALA A 52 -6.42 -2.35 5.46
CA ALA A 52 -7.73 -2.12 4.88
C ALA A 52 -8.22 -0.78 5.46
N PHE A 53 -8.30 0.26 4.63
CA PHE A 53 -8.53 1.66 5.02
C PHE A 53 -9.90 1.86 5.67
N THR A 54 -10.09 1.39 6.91
CA THR A 54 -11.42 1.32 7.51
C THR A 54 -11.37 1.09 9.03
N PHE A 55 -10.45 1.69 9.80
CA PHE A 55 -10.63 1.69 11.26
C PHE A 55 -11.87 2.49 11.69
N MET A 56 -12.30 3.49 10.91
CA MET A 56 -13.56 4.20 11.13
C MET A 56 -14.79 3.38 10.70
N ASN A 57 -14.67 2.58 9.63
CA ASN A 57 -15.81 1.80 9.15
C ASN A 57 -15.98 0.50 9.91
N PHE A 58 -14.99 -0.07 10.59
CA PHE A 58 -15.22 -1.27 11.39
C PHE A 58 -16.21 -0.99 12.53
N ALA A 59 -15.93 0.02 13.36
CA ALA A 59 -16.85 0.42 14.43
C ALA A 59 -18.21 0.86 13.87
N LEU A 60 -18.23 1.64 12.79
CA LEU A 60 -19.47 2.09 12.15
C LEU A 60 -20.26 0.92 11.54
N ASN A 61 -19.61 -0.05 10.89
CA ASN A 61 -20.24 -1.26 10.38
C ASN A 61 -20.77 -2.13 11.54
N VAL A 62 -20.04 -2.24 12.65
CA VAL A 62 -20.51 -2.94 13.85
C VAL A 62 -21.75 -2.26 14.43
N ILE A 63 -21.76 -0.92 14.51
CA ILE A 63 -22.93 -0.14 14.93
C ILE A 63 -24.10 -0.34 13.95
N LEU A 64 -23.86 -0.32 12.64
CA LEU A 64 -24.88 -0.60 11.62
C LEU A 64 -25.45 -2.02 11.73
N ILE A 65 -24.62 -3.02 12.05
CA ILE A 65 -25.08 -4.39 12.30
C ILE A 65 -25.92 -4.46 13.58
N ALA A 66 -25.46 -3.84 14.66
CA ALA A 66 -26.19 -3.81 15.93
C ALA A 66 -27.56 -3.11 15.80
N THR A 67 -27.61 -2.00 15.06
CA THR A 67 -28.86 -1.29 14.76
C THR A 67 -29.80 -2.11 13.89
N GLN A 68 -29.30 -2.84 12.88
CA GLN A 68 -30.10 -3.80 12.10
C GLN A 68 -30.72 -4.90 12.96
N ILE A 69 -29.95 -5.48 13.90
CA ILE A 69 -30.46 -6.50 14.83
C ILE A 69 -31.57 -5.93 15.73
N SER A 70 -31.41 -4.69 16.20
CA SER A 70 -32.44 -4.01 17.00
C SER A 70 -33.72 -3.74 16.19
N LEU A 71 -33.58 -3.25 14.96
CA LEU A 71 -34.72 -3.01 14.06
C LEU A 71 -35.45 -4.30 13.68
N LEU A 72 -34.73 -5.43 13.56
CA LEU A 72 -35.35 -6.73 13.33
C LEU A 72 -36.26 -7.16 14.49
N ARG A 73 -35.85 -6.90 15.74
CA ARG A 73 -36.68 -7.14 16.94
C ARG A 73 -37.92 -6.23 16.99
N LEU A 74 -37.77 -4.98 16.56
CA LEU A 74 -38.90 -4.06 16.45
C LEU A 74 -39.88 -4.53 15.36
N LEU A 75 -39.37 -4.99 14.21
CA LEU A 75 -40.19 -5.48 13.10
C LEU A 75 -41.07 -6.67 13.51
N THR A 76 -40.53 -7.64 14.25
CA THR A 76 -41.32 -8.80 14.73
C THR A 76 -42.42 -8.39 15.70
N SER A 77 -42.16 -7.40 16.57
CA SER A 77 -43.17 -6.85 17.49
C SER A 77 -44.28 -6.09 16.75
N LEU A 78 -43.93 -5.30 15.73
CA LEU A 78 -44.90 -4.54 14.93
C LEU A 78 -45.80 -5.43 14.07
N LEU A 79 -45.24 -6.51 13.53
CA LEU A 79 -45.99 -7.55 12.81
C LEU A 79 -47.00 -8.25 13.74
N ALA A 80 -46.59 -8.57 14.98
CA ALA A 80 -47.49 -9.18 15.97
C ALA A 80 -48.66 -8.26 16.38
N LEU A 81 -48.45 -6.94 16.32
CA LEU A 81 -49.47 -5.92 16.61
C LEU A 81 -50.29 -5.50 15.38
N ASN A 82 -50.06 -6.11 14.21
CA ASN A 82 -50.72 -5.79 12.94
C ASN A 82 -50.62 -4.31 12.51
N ASN A 83 -49.55 -3.60 12.91
CA ASN A 83 -49.37 -2.19 12.58
C ASN A 83 -48.67 -2.02 11.22
N ILE A 84 -49.45 -2.12 10.15
CA ILE A 84 -48.99 -2.06 8.76
C ILE A 84 -48.15 -0.81 8.43
N PRO A 85 -48.57 0.43 8.71
CA PRO A 85 -47.81 1.62 8.30
C PRO A 85 -46.43 1.70 8.98
N MET A 86 -46.35 1.34 10.27
CA MET A 86 -45.08 1.33 11.00
C MET A 86 -44.13 0.21 10.54
N THR A 87 -44.71 -0.92 10.12
CA THR A 87 -43.95 -2.06 9.57
C THR A 87 -43.29 -1.68 8.23
N VAL A 88 -44.05 -1.04 7.32
CA VAL A 88 -43.51 -0.55 6.04
C VAL A 88 -42.42 0.49 6.27
N GLY A 89 -42.62 1.44 7.18
CA GLY A 89 -41.60 2.44 7.52
C GLY A 89 -40.30 1.83 8.05
N THR A 90 -40.41 0.81 8.91
CA THR A 90 -39.24 0.09 9.46
C THR A 90 -38.46 -0.65 8.36
N LEU A 91 -39.15 -1.30 7.41
CA LEU A 91 -38.53 -1.98 6.28
C LEU A 91 -37.76 -1.02 5.37
N VAL A 92 -38.31 0.16 5.09
CA VAL A 92 -37.62 1.18 4.28
C VAL A 92 -36.34 1.64 4.95
N ILE A 93 -36.37 1.89 6.27
CA ILE A 93 -35.18 2.27 7.05
C ILE A 93 -34.13 1.14 7.00
N MET A 94 -34.54 -0.12 7.19
CA MET A 94 -33.64 -1.27 7.10
C MET A 94 -32.99 -1.41 5.71
N LEU A 95 -33.71 -1.11 4.63
CA LEU A 95 -33.19 -1.18 3.27
C LEU A 95 -32.13 -0.09 3.01
N VAL A 96 -32.40 1.14 3.46
CA VAL A 96 -31.44 2.25 3.38
C VAL A 96 -30.15 1.94 4.15
N LEU A 97 -30.27 1.49 5.41
CA LEU A 97 -29.10 1.13 6.22
C LEU A 97 -28.30 -0.04 5.62
N SER A 98 -28.98 -1.01 5.01
CA SER A 98 -28.33 -2.12 4.29
C SER A 98 -27.51 -1.64 3.08
N ALA A 99 -27.98 -0.64 2.35
CA ALA A 99 -27.22 -0.05 1.24
C ALA A 99 -25.93 0.64 1.72
N PHE A 100 -25.98 1.33 2.88
CA PHE A 100 -24.79 1.90 3.51
C PHE A 100 -23.82 0.82 4.00
N LEU A 101 -24.33 -0.24 4.64
CA LEU A 101 -23.54 -1.38 5.08
C LEU A 101 -22.84 -2.06 3.90
N TYR A 102 -23.56 -2.31 2.80
CA TYR A 102 -23.00 -2.90 1.59
C TYR A 102 -21.84 -2.08 1.03
N LYS A 103 -21.99 -0.75 0.93
CA LYS A 103 -20.90 0.14 0.51
C LYS A 103 -19.70 0.06 1.47
N GLY A 104 -19.96 0.02 2.77
CA GLY A 104 -18.95 -0.10 3.82
C GLY A 104 -18.16 -1.41 3.76
N VAL A 105 -18.86 -2.54 3.64
CA VAL A 105 -18.29 -3.89 3.55
C VAL A 105 -17.57 -4.11 2.22
N LYS A 106 -18.16 -3.69 1.09
CA LYS A 106 -17.49 -3.74 -0.22
C LYS A 106 -16.15 -3.00 -0.20
N LYS A 107 -16.12 -1.80 0.39
CA LYS A 107 -14.88 -1.05 0.59
C LYS A 107 -13.91 -1.77 1.51
N MET A 108 -14.39 -2.44 2.56
CA MET A 108 -13.56 -3.22 3.48
C MET A 108 -12.91 -4.43 2.79
N VAL A 109 -13.72 -5.24 2.09
CA VAL A 109 -13.27 -6.44 1.35
C VAL A 109 -12.27 -6.09 0.26
N LEU A 110 -12.47 -5.00 -0.47
CA LEU A 110 -11.56 -4.54 -1.52
C LEU A 110 -10.13 -4.27 -0.99
N HIS A 111 -10.03 -3.79 0.26
CA HIS A 111 -8.76 -3.48 0.91
C HIS A 111 -8.29 -4.55 1.91
N SER A 112 -9.02 -5.67 2.06
CA SER A 112 -8.61 -6.81 2.90
C SER A 112 -7.44 -7.58 2.29
N ASN A 113 -7.18 -7.45 0.99
CA ASN A 113 -6.02 -8.01 0.33
C ASN A 113 -4.84 -7.01 0.43
N PRO A 114 -3.76 -7.32 1.19
CA PRO A 114 -2.59 -6.45 1.31
C PRO A 114 -1.99 -6.07 -0.04
N ALA A 115 -2.05 -6.98 -1.01
CA ALA A 115 -1.55 -6.73 -2.36
C ALA A 115 -2.30 -5.58 -3.05
N ASN A 116 -3.63 -5.51 -2.91
CA ASN A 116 -4.43 -4.43 -3.50
C ASN A 116 -4.14 -3.08 -2.82
N SER A 117 -3.97 -3.09 -1.49
CA SER A 117 -3.64 -1.87 -0.74
C SER A 117 -2.25 -1.34 -1.10
N ILE A 118 -1.25 -2.22 -1.22
CA ILE A 118 0.11 -1.88 -1.68
C ILE A 118 0.07 -1.39 -3.13
N SER A 119 -0.65 -2.07 -4.01
CA SER A 119 -0.82 -1.67 -5.42
C SER A 119 -1.45 -0.28 -5.54
N THR A 120 -2.46 0.01 -4.70
CA THR A 120 -3.13 1.31 -4.66
C THR A 120 -2.22 2.43 -4.19
N LEU A 121 -1.39 2.18 -3.17
CA LEU A 121 -0.35 3.12 -2.74
C LEU A 121 0.71 3.31 -3.83
N GLY A 122 1.18 2.22 -4.42
CA GLY A 122 2.13 2.23 -5.54
C GLY A 122 1.62 3.06 -6.71
N ALA A 123 0.36 2.90 -7.09
CA ALA A 123 -0.27 3.70 -8.14
C ALA A 123 -0.32 5.19 -7.78
N ALA A 124 -0.57 5.55 -6.52
CA ALA A 124 -0.57 6.95 -6.08
C ALA A 124 0.85 7.56 -6.11
N VAL A 125 1.86 6.81 -5.66
CA VAL A 125 3.27 7.23 -5.70
C VAL A 125 3.73 7.37 -7.14
N TYR A 126 3.50 6.36 -7.99
CA TYR A 126 3.83 6.39 -9.42
C TYR A 126 3.23 7.61 -10.12
N LYS A 127 1.91 7.83 -9.98
CA LYS A 127 1.23 8.99 -10.56
C LYS A 127 1.80 10.32 -10.07
N THR A 128 2.20 10.39 -8.80
CA THR A 128 2.83 11.59 -8.24
C THR A 128 4.20 11.82 -8.88
N LEU A 129 5.02 10.78 -9.01
CA LEU A 129 6.33 10.87 -9.63
C LEU A 129 6.22 11.32 -11.10
N CYS A 130 5.26 10.79 -11.87
CA CYS A 130 5.00 11.23 -13.24
C CYS A 130 4.55 12.70 -13.30
N GLU A 131 3.57 13.09 -12.48
CA GLU A 131 3.04 14.47 -12.48
C GLU A 131 4.09 15.50 -12.07
N CYS A 132 4.98 15.12 -11.15
CA CYS A 132 6.11 15.94 -10.73
C CYS A 132 7.30 15.88 -11.70
N LYS A 133 7.16 15.17 -12.85
CA LYS A 133 8.21 14.94 -13.86
C LYS A 133 9.50 14.33 -13.27
N LEU A 134 9.35 13.46 -12.27
CA LEU A 134 10.45 12.75 -11.61
C LEU A 134 10.77 11.41 -12.30
N ILE A 135 9.82 10.82 -13.03
CA ILE A 135 9.97 9.61 -13.84
C ILE A 135 9.12 9.71 -15.12
N SER A 136 9.39 8.83 -16.09
CA SER A 136 8.63 8.76 -17.34
C SER A 136 7.24 8.14 -17.16
N PRO A 137 6.19 8.62 -17.86
CA PRO A 137 4.83 8.08 -17.74
C PRO A 137 4.58 6.80 -18.56
N SER A 138 5.62 6.18 -19.12
CA SER A 138 5.52 5.01 -20.01
C SER A 138 5.25 3.69 -19.29
N ALA A 139 5.35 3.67 -17.96
CA ALA A 139 5.33 2.45 -17.18
C ALA A 139 3.94 2.12 -16.61
N LYS A 140 3.75 0.86 -16.23
CA LYS A 140 2.55 0.37 -15.56
C LYS A 140 2.92 -0.26 -14.22
N VAL A 141 2.24 0.15 -13.15
CA VAL A 141 2.39 -0.48 -11.83
C VAL A 141 1.77 -1.88 -11.87
N GLU A 142 2.59 -2.88 -11.60
CA GLU A 142 2.17 -4.27 -11.48
C GLU A 142 2.46 -4.78 -10.06
N THR A 143 1.64 -5.74 -9.62
CA THR A 143 1.72 -6.27 -8.25
C THR A 143 1.55 -7.78 -8.30
N THR A 144 2.54 -8.51 -7.81
CA THR A 144 2.56 -9.96 -7.75
C THR A 144 2.49 -10.41 -6.30
N ALA A 145 1.47 -11.20 -5.95
CA ALA A 145 1.32 -11.75 -4.61
C ALA A 145 1.92 -13.16 -4.56
N HIS A 146 3.04 -13.32 -3.88
CA HIS A 146 3.69 -14.61 -3.66
C HIS A 146 3.07 -15.29 -2.44
N ARG A 147 2.11 -16.19 -2.68
CA ARG A 147 1.36 -16.89 -1.63
C ARG A 147 2.23 -17.77 -0.74
N GLN A 148 3.26 -18.40 -1.31
CA GLN A 148 4.17 -19.31 -0.59
C GLN A 148 5.16 -18.58 0.30
N LEU A 149 5.68 -17.44 -0.16
CA LEU A 149 6.71 -16.66 0.53
C LEU A 149 6.11 -15.54 1.40
N HIS A 150 4.77 -15.48 1.47
CA HIS A 150 4.04 -14.44 2.18
C HIS A 150 4.62 -13.04 1.94
N PHE A 151 4.89 -12.70 0.66
CA PHE A 151 5.23 -11.33 0.22
C PHE A 151 4.46 -10.86 -1.01
N VAL A 152 4.39 -9.55 -1.16
CA VAL A 152 3.83 -8.82 -2.30
C VAL A 152 4.98 -8.08 -2.96
N ALA A 153 5.30 -8.43 -4.20
CA ALA A 153 6.24 -7.68 -5.02
C ALA A 153 5.48 -6.59 -5.78
N LEU A 154 6.12 -5.43 -5.89
CA LEU A 154 5.61 -4.25 -6.60
C LEU A 154 6.70 -3.76 -7.54
N HIS A 155 6.37 -3.64 -8.83
CA HIS A 155 7.29 -3.19 -9.88
C HIS A 155 6.59 -2.32 -10.93
N LEU A 156 7.38 -1.60 -11.71
CA LEU A 156 6.94 -0.84 -12.87
C LEU A 156 7.31 -1.61 -14.13
N ARG A 157 6.31 -2.14 -14.84
CA ARG A 157 6.52 -2.73 -16.16
C ARG A 157 6.78 -1.64 -17.19
N ASN A 158 7.72 -1.86 -18.10
CA ASN A 158 8.17 -0.90 -19.13
C ASN A 158 8.77 0.41 -18.57
N ALA A 159 9.32 0.36 -17.34
CA ALA A 159 10.14 1.44 -16.79
C ALA A 159 11.62 1.25 -17.14
N SER A 160 12.36 2.35 -17.22
CA SER A 160 13.82 2.28 -17.19
C SER A 160 14.29 1.79 -15.81
N ILE A 161 15.48 1.19 -15.73
CA ILE A 161 16.08 0.79 -14.44
C ILE A 161 16.18 2.00 -13.48
N HIS A 162 16.46 3.18 -14.03
CA HIS A 162 16.51 4.42 -13.27
C HIS A 162 15.14 4.76 -12.64
N ASP A 163 14.07 4.77 -13.44
CA ASP A 163 12.71 5.09 -12.99
C ASP A 163 12.19 4.04 -12.00
N GLN A 164 12.51 2.76 -12.24
CA GLN A 164 12.21 1.67 -11.33
C GLN A 164 12.89 1.88 -9.97
N ASN A 165 14.17 2.25 -9.94
CA ASN A 165 14.91 2.49 -8.70
C ASN A 165 14.35 3.69 -7.93
N ILE A 166 14.01 4.79 -8.63
CA ILE A 166 13.37 5.96 -8.00
C ILE A 166 12.06 5.54 -7.32
N PHE A 167 11.22 4.78 -8.03
CA PHE A 167 9.95 4.29 -7.51
C PHE A 167 10.14 3.37 -6.31
N ASN A 168 11.08 2.43 -6.39
CA ASN A 168 11.41 1.49 -5.32
C ASN A 168 11.87 2.20 -4.05
N THR A 169 12.81 3.14 -4.18
CA THR A 169 13.28 3.95 -3.04
C THR A 169 12.11 4.70 -2.41
N ALA A 170 11.26 5.34 -3.22
CA ALA A 170 10.12 6.07 -2.70
C ALA A 170 9.11 5.18 -1.97
N MET A 171 8.79 4.01 -2.53
CA MET A 171 7.91 3.03 -1.88
C MET A 171 8.52 2.47 -0.61
N THR A 172 9.84 2.22 -0.60
CA THR A 172 10.57 1.72 0.57
C THR A 172 10.51 2.72 1.71
N GLU A 173 10.86 3.99 1.45
CA GLU A 173 10.81 5.07 2.43
C GLU A 173 9.39 5.28 3.00
N MET A 174 8.36 5.14 2.17
CA MET A 174 6.97 5.27 2.62
C MET A 174 6.50 4.11 3.51
N LEU A 175 7.02 2.90 3.28
CA LEU A 175 6.60 1.65 3.93
C LEU A 175 7.58 1.15 5.01
N THR A 176 8.55 1.98 5.40
CA THR A 176 9.43 1.77 6.56
C THR A 176 9.01 2.67 7.73
N PRO A 177 9.40 2.32 8.97
CA PRO A 177 9.14 3.16 10.14
C PRO A 177 9.56 4.61 9.92
N ILE A 178 8.74 5.56 10.39
CA ILE A 178 8.97 6.98 10.17
C ILE A 178 10.23 7.44 10.92
N GLU A 179 11.32 7.70 10.20
CA GLU A 179 12.58 8.15 10.81
C GLU A 179 12.66 9.67 10.93
N ASN A 180 13.20 10.36 9.92
CA ASN A 180 13.32 11.82 9.90
C ASN A 180 12.92 12.40 8.53
N PRO A 181 11.70 12.14 8.03
CA PRO A 181 11.29 12.66 6.74
C PRO A 181 10.96 14.16 6.86
N ARG A 182 11.25 14.93 5.81
CA ARG A 182 10.94 16.38 5.75
C ARG A 182 9.45 16.70 5.85
N TYR A 183 8.61 15.78 5.38
CA TYR A 183 7.16 15.83 5.51
C TYR A 183 6.64 14.47 5.99
N ILE A 184 5.59 14.48 6.81
CA ILE A 184 4.81 13.29 7.16
C ILE A 184 3.42 13.45 6.56
N LEU A 185 2.92 12.41 5.91
CA LEU A 185 1.53 12.33 5.45
C LEU A 185 0.69 11.78 6.60
N ILE A 186 -0.19 12.60 7.18
CA ILE A 186 -1.04 12.19 8.30
C ILE A 186 -2.50 12.19 7.86
N ALA A 187 -3.19 11.06 8.05
CA ALA A 187 -4.60 10.99 7.74
C ALA A 187 -5.45 11.87 8.67
N LYS A 188 -6.43 12.57 8.10
CA LYS A 188 -7.46 13.34 8.83
C LYS A 188 -8.72 12.50 9.00
N LYS A 189 -9.26 12.51 10.21
CA LYS A 189 -10.61 12.00 10.53
C LYS A 189 -11.68 13.00 10.03
N SER A 190 -12.94 12.58 9.97
CA SER A 190 -14.06 13.42 9.54
C SER A 190 -14.24 14.71 10.38
N LEU A 191 -13.78 14.71 11.64
CA LEU A 191 -13.77 15.89 12.52
C LEU A 191 -12.45 16.69 12.47
N GLY A 192 -11.64 16.54 11.42
CA GLY A 192 -10.38 17.28 11.24
C GLY A 192 -9.21 16.84 12.14
N ARG A 193 -9.44 15.96 13.13
CA ARG A 193 -8.39 15.43 14.00
C ARG A 193 -7.44 14.49 13.25
N TYR A 194 -6.16 14.54 13.58
CA TYR A 194 -5.15 13.63 13.05
C TYR A 194 -5.31 12.19 13.55
N ASN A 195 -5.16 11.25 12.62
CA ASN A 195 -5.05 9.83 12.90
C ASN A 195 -3.58 9.40 12.77
N TYR A 196 -2.80 9.56 13.85
CA TYR A 196 -1.37 9.25 13.84
C TYR A 196 -1.05 7.77 13.57
N ALA A 197 -2.00 6.86 13.84
CA ALA A 197 -1.85 5.45 13.47
C ALA A 197 -1.78 5.23 11.96
N LEU A 198 -2.40 6.13 11.20
CA LEU A 198 -2.37 6.16 9.75
C LEU A 198 -1.52 7.35 9.28
N SER A 199 -0.22 7.22 9.52
CA SER A 199 0.80 8.16 9.06
C SER A 199 1.86 7.44 8.23
N PHE A 200 2.37 8.12 7.22
CA PHE A 200 3.45 7.65 6.36
C PHE A 200 4.54 8.70 6.27
N ALA A 201 5.80 8.25 6.17
CA ALA A 201 6.86 9.14 5.74
C ALA A 201 6.59 9.59 4.30
N CYS A 202 6.70 10.89 4.03
CA CYS A 202 6.73 11.35 2.65
C CYS A 202 8.09 10.94 2.07
N PRO A 203 8.14 10.23 0.92
CA PRO A 203 9.39 9.88 0.27
C PRO A 203 10.27 11.10 0.07
N SER A 204 11.57 10.96 0.30
CA SER A 204 12.56 12.04 0.25
C SER A 204 12.55 12.76 -1.10
N ILE A 205 12.44 12.02 -2.21
CA ILE A 205 12.38 12.58 -3.57
C ILE A 205 11.16 13.48 -3.79
N ILE A 206 10.02 13.12 -3.19
CA ILE A 206 8.77 13.89 -3.22
C ILE A 206 8.84 15.03 -2.19
N GLY A 207 9.39 14.77 -1.00
CA GLY A 207 9.53 15.72 0.10
C GLY A 207 10.47 16.88 -0.19
N LYS A 208 11.20 16.87 -1.31
CA LYS A 208 12.04 18.00 -1.77
C LYS A 208 11.25 19.29 -1.94
N LYS A 209 9.97 19.23 -2.35
CA LYS A 209 9.10 20.39 -2.54
C LYS A 209 7.76 20.20 -1.84
N LYS A 210 7.24 21.28 -1.26
CA LYS A 210 5.90 21.29 -0.63
C LYS A 210 4.82 20.90 -1.64
N GLU A 211 4.94 21.40 -2.87
CA GLU A 211 4.03 21.12 -3.99
C GLU A 211 3.94 19.63 -4.29
N TYR A 212 5.08 18.93 -4.35
CA TYR A 212 5.12 17.50 -4.65
C TYR A 212 4.48 16.67 -3.53
N ALA A 213 4.72 17.03 -2.27
CA ALA A 213 4.05 16.41 -1.13
C ALA A 213 2.52 16.65 -1.15
N ALA A 214 2.08 17.83 -1.61
CA ALA A 214 0.66 18.14 -1.81
C ALA A 214 0.04 17.31 -2.95
N VAL A 215 0.76 17.13 -4.07
CA VAL A 215 0.33 16.23 -5.17
C VAL A 215 0.15 14.81 -4.65
N LEU A 216 1.11 14.28 -3.87
CA LEU A 216 0.99 12.95 -3.28
C LEU A 216 -0.24 12.83 -2.38
N ALA A 217 -0.45 13.79 -1.49
CA ALA A 217 -1.62 13.83 -0.62
C ALA A 217 -2.93 13.85 -1.42
N GLN A 218 -2.97 14.59 -2.53
CA GLN A 218 -4.12 14.65 -3.43
C GLN A 218 -4.35 13.31 -4.16
N LYS A 219 -3.31 12.63 -4.64
CA LYS A 219 -3.45 11.29 -5.25
C LYS A 219 -3.96 10.26 -4.24
N LEU A 220 -3.47 10.32 -3.00
CA LEU A 220 -3.92 9.45 -1.90
C LEU A 220 -5.35 9.76 -1.46
N LYS A 221 -5.83 11.00 -1.58
CA LYS A 221 -7.21 11.39 -1.24
C LYS A 221 -8.25 10.56 -1.98
N ASN A 222 -7.99 10.28 -3.26
CA ASN A 222 -8.95 9.60 -4.14
C ASN A 222 -8.98 8.08 -3.94
N THR A 223 -7.94 7.51 -3.35
CA THR A 223 -7.76 6.05 -3.28
C THR A 223 -7.70 5.52 -1.85
N THR A 224 -6.96 6.21 -1.00
CA THR A 224 -6.45 5.74 0.30
C THR A 224 -7.16 6.47 1.45
N GLY A 225 -7.28 7.79 1.36
CA GLY A 225 -7.94 8.61 2.39
C GLY A 225 -7.44 10.04 2.40
N ASN A 226 -8.05 10.90 3.21
CA ASN A 226 -7.65 12.31 3.27
C ASN A 226 -6.36 12.47 4.08
N PHE A 227 -5.21 12.60 3.40
CA PHE A 227 -3.92 12.88 4.02
C PHE A 227 -3.57 14.35 3.96
N GLU A 228 -2.93 14.86 5.00
CA GLU A 228 -2.28 16.17 4.99
C GLU A 228 -0.76 16.00 5.05
N PRO A 229 0.00 16.65 4.16
CA PRO A 229 1.45 16.71 4.25
C PRO A 229 1.85 17.74 5.32
N VAL A 230 2.40 17.25 6.43
CA VAL A 230 2.82 18.08 7.56
C VAL A 230 4.34 18.22 7.57
N TYR A 231 4.84 19.45 7.50
CA TYR A 231 6.27 19.75 7.56
C TYR A 231 6.84 19.48 8.96
N THR A 232 7.99 18.82 9.03
CA THR A 232 8.56 18.29 10.29
C THR A 232 9.87 18.93 10.72
N HIS A 233 10.55 19.70 9.87
CA HIS A 233 11.78 20.39 10.25
C HIS A 233 11.44 21.74 10.88
N ARG A 234 10.76 21.67 12.02
CA ARG A 234 10.29 22.79 12.84
C ARG A 234 10.46 22.42 14.32
N GLU A 235 10.37 23.39 15.22
CA GLU A 235 10.68 23.21 16.65
C GLU A 235 9.92 22.03 17.31
N ASP A 236 8.62 21.89 17.04
CA ASP A 236 7.76 20.80 17.54
C ASP A 236 7.83 19.51 16.70
N GLY A 237 8.56 19.55 15.59
CA GLY A 237 8.53 18.50 14.57
C GLY A 237 9.14 17.17 15.02
N ARG A 238 10.19 17.21 15.87
CA ARG A 238 10.75 15.99 16.47
C ARG A 238 9.74 15.27 17.35
N ARG A 239 8.93 16.01 18.11
CA ARG A 239 7.84 15.44 18.92
C ARG A 239 6.77 14.81 18.03
N LEU A 240 6.42 15.46 16.91
CA LEU A 240 5.48 14.92 15.93
C LEU A 240 6.00 13.63 15.29
N ILE A 241 7.27 13.60 14.86
CA ILE A 241 7.93 12.42 14.31
C ILE A 241 7.86 11.26 15.29
N LEU A 242 8.26 11.47 16.55
CA LEU A 242 8.25 10.42 17.58
C LEU A 242 6.83 9.91 17.85
N LYS A 243 5.84 10.80 17.87
CA LYS A 243 4.43 10.43 18.02
C LYS A 243 3.95 9.59 16.85
N CYS A 244 4.27 9.99 15.62
CA CYS A 244 3.91 9.23 14.42
C CYS A 244 4.62 7.88 14.39
N ARG A 245 5.94 7.83 14.63
CA ARG A 245 6.71 6.57 14.70
C ARG A 245 6.09 5.60 15.70
N LYS A 246 5.86 6.04 16.95
CA LYS A 246 5.29 5.18 18.01
C LYS A 246 3.89 4.68 17.67
N CYS A 247 3.04 5.52 17.09
CA CYS A 247 1.64 5.18 16.83
C CYS A 247 1.42 4.50 15.47
N SER A 248 2.33 4.70 14.50
CA SER A 248 2.11 4.30 13.12
C SER A 248 1.95 2.79 13.01
N TYR A 249 1.04 2.39 12.13
CA TYR A 249 0.85 0.99 11.81
C TYR A 249 2.12 0.35 11.22
N ILE A 250 2.92 1.10 10.46
CA ILE A 250 4.16 0.58 9.85
C ILE A 250 5.13 0.10 10.93
N THR A 251 5.30 0.86 12.00
CA THR A 251 6.13 0.47 13.15
C THR A 251 5.54 -0.72 13.90
N PHE A 252 4.24 -0.71 14.19
CA PHE A 252 3.56 -1.85 14.83
C PHE A 252 3.74 -3.15 14.03
N ASN A 253 3.63 -3.04 12.71
CA ASN A 253 3.78 -4.18 11.82
C ASN A 253 5.22 -4.70 11.80
N GLU A 254 6.22 -3.82 11.69
CA GLU A 254 7.63 -4.20 11.73
C GLU A 254 7.99 -4.90 13.06
N GLU A 255 7.52 -4.38 14.19
CA GLU A 255 7.70 -5.02 15.51
C GLU A 255 7.06 -6.41 15.59
N THR A 256 5.87 -6.56 15.00
CA THR A 256 5.17 -7.86 14.95
C THR A 256 5.96 -8.87 14.13
N MET A 257 6.59 -8.45 13.02
CA MET A 257 7.46 -9.32 12.22
C MET A 257 8.71 -9.74 13.00
N LYS A 258 9.41 -8.78 13.62
CA LYS A 258 10.62 -9.07 14.41
C LYS A 258 10.34 -10.08 15.53
N ARG A 259 9.14 -10.08 16.11
CA ARG A 259 8.72 -11.07 17.13
C ARG A 259 8.53 -12.49 16.57
N LYS A 260 8.06 -12.64 15.33
CA LYS A 260 7.89 -13.95 14.68
C LYS A 260 9.22 -14.61 14.30
N TYR A 261 10.24 -13.81 13.98
CA TYR A 261 11.57 -14.28 13.58
C TYR A 261 12.59 -14.35 14.74
N LYS A 262 12.15 -14.40 16.00
CA LYS A 262 13.07 -14.71 17.11
C LYS A 262 13.58 -16.14 16.93
N VAL A 263 14.76 -16.26 16.34
CA VAL A 263 15.54 -17.49 16.29
C VAL A 263 15.87 -17.86 17.73
N SER A 264 15.22 -18.90 18.24
CA SER A 264 15.62 -19.52 19.50
C SER A 264 16.96 -20.19 19.25
N HIS A 265 18.03 -19.64 19.80
CA HIS A 265 19.26 -20.41 20.00
C HIS A 265 18.96 -21.44 21.08
N TRP A 266 18.95 -22.71 20.70
CA TRP A 266 19.03 -23.80 21.64
C TRP A 266 20.51 -23.91 22.03
N ASN A 267 20.81 -23.74 23.32
CA ASN A 267 22.10 -24.16 23.89
C ASN A 267 22.15 -25.68 23.94
#